data_AF-A0A0R1QM83-F1
#
_entry.id   AF-A0A0R1QM83-F1
#
_cell.length_a   1.000
_cell.length_b   1.000
_cell.length_c   1.000
_cell.angle_alpha   90.00
_cell.angle_beta   90.00
_cell.angle_gamma   90.00
#
_symmetry.space_group_name_H-M   'P 1'
#
loop_
_entity.id
_entity.type
_entity.pdbx_description
1 polymer ?
#
loop_
_entity_poly.entity_id
_entity_poly.type
_entity_poly.pdbx_seq_one_letter_code
_entity_poly.pdbx_strand_id
1 'polypeptide(L)' 'MAQQIDRPKAMRAVGTAIGKNPLLMVIPCHRVLTKTGQLGGYRGGLTMKKALLNLEQANK' A
#
# COMPACT_ATOMS: atom_id res chain seq x y z
N MET A 1 -0.68 9.89 -2.51
CA MET A 1 -1.87 9.67 -1.66
C MET A 1 -2.22 10.86 -0.77
N ALA A 2 -1.41 11.25 0.23
CA ALA A 2 -1.80 12.40 1.08
C ALA A 2 -1.88 13.73 0.30
N GLN A 3 -1.05 13.89 -0.74
CA GLN A 3 -1.17 15.00 -1.70
C GLN A 3 -2.44 14.94 -2.54
N GLN A 4 -2.96 13.76 -2.86
CA GLN A 4 -4.17 13.59 -3.68
C GLN A 4 -5.45 13.94 -2.91
N ILE A 5 -5.37 14.08 -1.59
CA ILE A 5 -6.47 14.50 -0.71
C ILE A 5 -6.21 15.90 -0.11
N ASP A 6 -5.33 16.69 -0.72
CA ASP A 6 -4.95 18.04 -0.28
C ASP A 6 -4.44 18.12 1.18
N ARG A 7 -3.89 17.01 1.70
CA ARG A 7 -3.27 16.94 3.03
C ARG A 7 -1.84 16.42 2.95
N PRO A 8 -0.91 17.16 2.32
CA PRO A 8 0.47 16.70 2.10
C PRO A 8 1.22 16.34 3.40
N LYS A 9 0.86 16.97 4.54
CA LYS A 9 1.46 16.68 5.86
C LYS A 9 0.92 15.40 6.51
N ALA A 10 -0.15 14.79 5.98
CA ALA A 10 -0.82 13.63 6.57
C ALA A 10 -0.23 12.27 6.15
N MET A 11 0.98 12.22 5.58
CA MET A 11 1.59 10.99 5.06
C MET A 11 1.67 9.86 6.10
N ARG A 12 2.04 10.17 7.35
CA ARG A 12 2.09 9.17 8.44
C ARG A 12 0.70 8.64 8.79
N ALA A 13 -0.29 9.52 8.94
CA ALA A 13 -1.66 9.14 9.25
C ALA A 13 -2.27 8.26 8.15
N VAL A 14 -2.03 8.60 6.88
CA VAL A 14 -2.44 7.80 5.72
C VAL A 14 -1.78 6.41 5.76
N GLY A 15 -0.48 6.33 6.04
CA GLY A 15 0.22 5.05 6.20
C GLY A 15 -0.36 4.19 7.32
N THR A 16 -0.68 4.78 8.47
CA THR A 16 -1.35 4.08 9.58
C THR A 16 -2.75 3.60 9.20
N ALA A 17 -3.54 4.43 8.51
CA ALA A 17 -4.88 4.05 8.04
C ALA A 17 -4.82 2.87 7.07
N ILE A 18 -3.88 2.89 6.12
CA ILE A 18 -3.64 1.79 5.19
C ILE A 18 -3.22 0.52 5.95
N GLY A 19 -2.30 0.64 6.91
CA GLY A 19 -1.82 -0.50 7.70
C GLY A 19 -2.92 -1.15 8.56
N LYS A 20 -3.96 -0.38 8.93
CA LYS A 20 -5.13 -0.85 9.66
C LYS A 20 -6.23 -1.44 8.76
N ASN A 21 -6.06 -1.43 7.44
CA ASN A 21 -7.06 -1.96 6.52
C ASN A 21 -7.30 -3.48 6.78
N PRO A 22 -8.53 -3.90 7.13
CA PRO A 22 -8.85 -5.32 7.31
C PRO A 22 -9.06 -6.04 5.97
N LEU A 23 -9.39 -5.31 4.90
CA LEU A 23 -9.71 -5.86 3.57
C LEU A 23 -8.51 -5.75 2.63
N LEU A 24 -7.50 -6.59 2.86
CA LEU A 24 -6.17 -6.48 2.25
C LEU A 24 -6.12 -6.68 0.73
N MET A 25 -7.09 -7.38 0.13
CA MET A 25 -7.14 -7.65 -1.31
C MET A 25 -8.11 -6.74 -2.06
N VAL A 26 -9.27 -6.43 -1.45
CA VAL A 26 -10.33 -5.62 -2.06
C VAL A 26 -9.90 -4.15 -2.16
N ILE A 27 -9.33 -3.63 -1.09
CA ILE A 27 -8.68 -2.31 -1.10
C ILE A 27 -7.21 -2.57 -1.43
N PRO A 28 -6.68 -2.07 -2.56
CA PRO A 28 -5.37 -2.44 -3.07
C PRO A 28 -4.22 -1.76 -2.31
N CYS A 29 -4.15 -1.97 -1.00
CA CYS A 29 -3.13 -1.41 -0.13
C CYS A 29 -1.73 -1.97 -0.42
N HIS A 30 -1.63 -3.13 -1.09
CA HIS A 30 -0.37 -3.69 -1.60
C HIS A 30 0.26 -2.84 -2.71
N ARG A 31 -0.50 -1.95 -3.38
CA ARG A 31 0.02 -1.01 -4.40
C ARG A 31 0.73 0.21 -3.80
N VAL A 32 0.60 0.45 -2.50
CA VAL A 32 1.22 1.62 -1.86
C VAL A 32 2.70 1.36 -1.60
N LEU A 33 3.56 2.20 -2.18
CA LEU A 33 5.01 2.16 -2.04
C LEU A 33 5.51 3.32 -1.15
N THR A 34 6.74 3.20 -0.67
CA THR A 34 7.41 4.31 0.03
C THR A 34 7.77 5.43 -0.94
N LYS A 35 8.19 6.58 -0.42
CA LYS A 35 8.68 7.71 -1.23
C LYS A 35 9.85 7.31 -2.16
N THR A 36 10.63 6.30 -1.77
CA THR A 36 11.77 5.77 -2.55
C THR A 36 11.35 4.71 -3.57
N GLY A 37 10.06 4.41 -3.71
CA GLY A 37 9.56 3.34 -4.60
C GLY A 37 9.75 1.93 -4.04
N GLN A 38 10.21 1.79 -2.79
CA GLN A 38 10.40 0.49 -2.14
C GLN A 38 9.11 -0.04 -1.52
N LEU A 39 9.10 -1.33 -1.23
CA LEU A 39 8.00 -1.97 -0.51
C LEU A 39 8.01 -1.53 0.95
N GLY A 40 7.03 -0.70 1.31
CA GLY A 40 6.73 -0.40 2.70
C GLY A 40 6.00 -1.55 3.40
N GLY A 41 5.90 -1.45 4.73
CA GLY A 41 5.21 -2.43 5.58
C GLY A 41 3.81 -2.79 5.08
N TYR A 42 3.42 -4.03 5.36
CA TYR A 42 2.15 -4.60 4.94
C TYR A 42 1.62 -5.53 6.02
N ARG A 43 0.33 -5.41 6.35
CA ARG A 43 -0.30 -6.18 7.43
C ARG A 43 -0.22 -7.70 7.19
N GLY A 44 -0.39 -8.13 5.95
CA GLY A 44 -0.24 -9.54 5.55
C GLY A 44 1.21 -10.00 5.33
N GLY A 45 2.20 -9.18 5.69
CA GLY A 45 3.61 -9.45 5.44
C GLY A 45 4.10 -9.09 4.03
N LEU A 46 5.40 -8.81 3.90
CA LEU A 46 5.99 -8.39 2.62
C LEU A 46 5.90 -9.47 1.53
N THR A 47 5.92 -10.75 1.90
CA THR A 47 5.76 -11.88 0.96
C THR A 47 4.42 -11.83 0.25
N MET A 48 3.32 -11.63 0.99
CA MET A 48 1.97 -11.52 0.41
C MET A 48 1.85 -10.29 -0.48
N LYS A 49 2.40 -9.15 -0.05
CA LYS A 49 2.42 -7.92 -0.87
C LYS A 49 3.14 -8.12 -2.20
N LYS A 50 4.30 -8.79 -2.19
CA LYS A 50 5.05 -9.14 -3.41
C LYS A 50 4.25 -10.09 -4.31
N ALA A 51 3.66 -11.14 -3.72
CA ALA A 51 2.85 -12.09 -4.48
C ALA A 51 1.67 -11.40 -5.19
N LEU A 52 0.93 -10.53 -4.50
CA LEU A 52 -0.17 -9.76 -5.10
C LEU A 52 0.28 -8.84 -6.23
N LEU A 53 1.39 -8.12 -6.03
CA LEU A 53 1.96 -7.27 -7.10
C LEU A 53 2.40 -8.08 -8.31
N ASN A 54 3.00 -9.26 -8.10
CA ASN A 54 3.39 -10.16 -9.18
C ASN A 54 2.17 -10.72 -9.92
N LEU A 55 1.10 -11.09 -9.20
CA LEU A 55 -0.16 -11.53 -9.80
C LEU A 55 -0.80 -10.43 -10.66
N GLU A 56 -0.72 -9.17 -10.23
CA GLU A 56 -1.20 -8.03 -11.02
C GLU A 56 -0.35 -7.78 -12.27
N GLN A 57 0.96 -8.04 -12.21
CA GLN A 57 1.86 -7.93 -13.36
C GLN A 57 1.68 -9.08 -14.36
N ALA A 58 1.41 -10.30 -13.88
CA ALA A 58 1.18 -11.46 -14.72
C ALA A 58 -0.15 -11.41 -15.49
N ASN A 59 -1.14 -10.68 -14.97
CA ASN A 59 -2.46 -10.48 -15.60
C ASN A 59 -2.54 -9.17 -16.40
N LYS A 60 -1.40 -8.62 -16.82
CA LYS A 60 -1.28 -7.37 -17.54
C LYS A 60 -0.78 -7.60 -18.96
#